data_AF-A0A7C5YDZ2-F1
#
_entry.id   AF-A0A7C5YDZ2-F1
#
_cell.length_a   1.000
_cell.length_b   1.000
_cell.length_c   1.000
_cell.angle_alpha   90.00
_cell.angle_beta   90.00
_cell.angle_gamma   90.00
#
_symmetry.space_group_name_H-M   'P 1'
#
loop_
_entity.id
_entity.type
_entity.pdbx_description
1 polymer ?
#
loop_
_entity_poly.entity_id
_entity_poly.type
_entity_poly.pdbx_seq_one_letter_code
_entity_poly.pdbx_strand_id
1 'polypeptide(L)'
;MARVIRSERNRPYLIQVGEQNVAICACGLSKNKPYCDGTHKITRDEEEGKLYAYDENRNRVSVQVVDEEGKVVNLPDESKVD
;
A
#
# COMPACT_ATOMS: atom_id res chain seq x y z
N MET A 1 12.29 -8.28 -13.88
CA MET A 1 11.87 -6.87 -13.94
C MET A 1 10.96 -6.60 -12.76
N ALA A 2 11.23 -5.56 -11.98
CA ALA A 2 10.37 -5.12 -10.89
C ALA A 2 9.62 -3.84 -11.31
N ARG A 3 8.51 -3.55 -10.64
CA ARG A 3 7.70 -2.34 -10.86
C ARG A 3 7.39 -1.72 -9.50
N VAL A 4 7.37 -0.39 -9.43
CA VAL A 4 6.83 0.34 -8.27
C VAL A 4 5.36 0.63 -8.57
N ILE A 5 4.47 0.19 -7.68
CA ILE A 5 3.03 0.41 -7.79
C ILE A 5 2.59 1.22 -6.57
N ARG A 6 1.82 2.28 -6.80
CA ARG A 6 1.22 3.08 -5.73
C ARG A 6 0.13 2.24 -5.06
N SER A 7 0.14 2.16 -3.73
CA SER A 7 -0.86 1.43 -2.95
C SER A 7 -1.45 2.35 -1.89
N GLU A 8 -2.60 2.94 -2.18
CA GLU A 8 -3.23 3.95 -1.30
C GLU A 8 -4.21 3.35 -0.29
N ARG A 9 -4.73 2.15 -0.57
CA ARG A 9 -5.78 1.54 0.24
C ARG A 9 -5.20 1.07 1.57
N ASN A 10 -5.52 1.77 2.65
CA ASN A 10 -5.10 1.42 4.01
C ASN A 10 -6.08 0.53 4.79
N ARG A 11 -7.02 -0.14 4.11
CA ARG A 11 -8.03 -1.03 4.74
C ARG A 11 -8.29 -2.28 3.91
N PRO A 12 -8.64 -3.41 4.53
CA PRO A 12 -8.96 -4.62 3.80
C PRO A 12 -10.25 -4.48 2.98
N TYR A 13 -10.40 -5.33 1.95
CA TYR A 13 -11.69 -5.61 1.36
C TYR A 13 -12.45 -6.57 2.27
N LEU A 14 -13.65 -6.18 2.68
CA LEU A 14 -14.55 -7.07 3.40
C LEU A 14 -15.46 -7.73 2.37
N ILE A 15 -15.35 -9.04 2.24
CA ILE A 15 -16.14 -9.83 1.29
C ILE A 15 -16.88 -10.92 2.05
N GLN A 16 -18.06 -11.29 1.56
CA GLN A 16 -18.84 -12.40 2.10
C GLN A 16 -18.63 -13.63 1.22
N VAL A 17 -18.28 -14.75 1.85
CA VAL A 17 -18.10 -16.05 1.20
C VAL A 17 -19.04 -17.04 1.89
N GLY A 18 -20.19 -17.31 1.25
CA GLY A 18 -21.29 -18.04 1.89
C GLY A 18 -21.85 -17.27 3.09
N GLU A 19 -21.79 -17.86 4.28
CA GLU A 19 -22.23 -17.24 5.53
C GLU A 19 -21.06 -16.58 6.31
N GLN A 20 -19.83 -16.64 5.79
CA GLN A 20 -18.64 -16.12 6.48
C GLN A 20 -18.20 -14.76 5.92
N ASN A 21 -17.80 -13.86 6.81
CA ASN A 21 -17.14 -12.60 6.44
C ASN A 21 -15.61 -12.81 6.40
N VAL A 22 -15.00 -12.46 5.28
CA VAL A 22 -13.55 -12.58 5.06
C VAL A 22 -12.96 -11.19 4.79
N ALA A 23 -11.84 -10.89 5.45
CA ALA A 23 -11.08 -9.67 5.22
C ALA A 23 -9.85 -9.97 4.34
N ILE A 24 -9.84 -9.43 3.12
CA ILE A 24 -8.72 -9.56 2.18
C ILE A 24 -7.81 -8.34 2.30
N CYS A 25 -6.51 -8.58 2.49
CA CYS A 25 -5.51 -7.53 2.61
C CYS A 25 -5.45 -6.70 1.32
N ALA A 26 -5.52 -5.39 1.48
CA ALA A 26 -5.36 -4.45 0.38
C ALA A 26 -4.35 -3.33 0.67
N CYS A 27 -3.73 -3.33 1.86
CA CYS A 27 -2.67 -2.38 2.21
C CYS A 27 -1.27 -2.86 1.82
N GLY A 28 -1.12 -4.07 1.30
CA GLY A 28 0.18 -4.64 0.92
C GLY A 28 1.07 -5.11 2.08
N LEU A 29 0.72 -4.89 3.35
CA LEU A 29 1.63 -5.13 4.50
C LEU A 29 1.34 -6.39 5.33
N SER A 30 0.26 -7.15 5.06
CA SER A 30 -0.03 -8.35 5.84
C SER A 30 1.06 -9.44 5.68
N LYS A 31 1.41 -10.15 6.74
CA LYS A 31 2.24 -11.37 6.68
C LYS A 31 1.41 -12.62 6.35
N ASN A 32 0.08 -12.53 6.40
CA ASN A 32 -0.85 -13.62 6.13
C ASN A 32 -1.63 -13.43 4.81
N LYS A 33 -0.97 -12.90 3.76
CA LYS A 33 -1.61 -12.66 2.46
C LYS A 33 -2.19 -13.97 1.90
N PRO A 34 -3.37 -13.94 1.24
CA PRO A 34 -4.13 -12.75 0.84
C PRO A 34 -5.01 -12.15 1.95
N TYR A 35 -5.06 -12.77 3.13
CA TYR A 35 -5.92 -12.33 4.22
C TYR A 35 -5.35 -11.13 4.97
N CYS A 36 -6.23 -10.37 5.60
CA CYS A 36 -5.85 -9.28 6.48
C CYS A 36 -5.54 -9.80 7.89
N ASP A 37 -4.35 -9.48 8.40
CA ASP A 37 -3.92 -9.76 9.78
C ASP A 37 -3.99 -8.54 10.72
N GLY A 38 -4.59 -7.43 10.25
CA GLY A 38 -4.69 -6.19 11.01
C GLY A 38 -3.49 -5.25 10.90
N THR A 39 -2.42 -5.62 10.18
CA THR A 39 -1.24 -4.77 9.97
C THR A 39 -1.57 -3.39 9.39
N HIS A 40 -2.62 -3.28 8.57
CA HIS A 40 -3.09 -2.02 7.99
C HIS A 40 -3.34 -0.89 9.01
N LYS A 41 -3.41 -1.17 10.31
CA LYS A 41 -3.52 -0.13 11.35
C LYS A 41 -2.28 0.77 11.43
N ILE A 42 -1.10 0.29 11.03
CA ILE A 42 0.15 1.07 11.08
C ILE A 42 0.27 2.11 9.98
N THR A 43 -0.67 2.13 9.04
CA THR A 43 -0.70 3.08 7.91
C THR A 43 -1.70 4.22 8.17
N ARG A 44 -2.28 4.31 9.38
CA ARG A 44 -3.33 5.30 9.72
C ARG A 44 -2.78 6.71 9.98
N ASP A 45 -1.51 6.80 10.29
CA ASP A 45 -0.76 8.02 10.56
C ASP A 45 0.10 8.46 9.36
N GLU A 46 -0.07 7.81 8.21
CA GLU A 46 0.57 8.24 6.96
C GLU A 46 0.00 9.59 6.52
N GLU A 47 0.90 10.50 6.14
CA GLU A 47 0.53 11.81 5.65
C GLU A 47 0.13 11.74 4.17
N GLU A 48 -0.92 12.46 3.81
CA GLU A 48 -1.39 12.56 2.43
C GLU A 48 -0.28 13.06 1.50
N GLY A 49 -0.11 12.39 0.35
CA GLY A 49 0.89 12.75 -0.65
C GLY A 49 2.33 12.34 -0.34
N LYS A 50 2.62 11.76 0.84
CA LYS A 50 3.94 11.17 1.13
C LYS A 50 3.99 9.70 0.74
N LEU A 51 5.15 9.27 0.27
CA LEU A 51 5.43 7.87 -0.01
C LEU A 51 6.20 7.24 1.15
N TYR A 52 5.80 6.03 1.51
CA TYR A 52 6.42 5.26 2.57
C TYR A 52 6.87 3.90 2.04
N ALA A 53 8.11 3.54 2.35
CA ALA A 53 8.64 2.20 2.10
C ALA A 53 8.67 1.41 3.40
N TYR A 54 8.25 0.14 3.31
CA TYR A 54 8.22 -0.80 4.43
C TYR A 54 9.15 -1.97 4.16
N ASP A 55 9.91 -2.38 5.17
CA ASP A 55 10.66 -3.64 5.14
C ASP A 55 9.81 -4.83 5.62
N GLU A 56 10.39 -6.05 5.63
CA GLU A 56 9.72 -7.27 6.10
C GLU A 56 9.35 -7.24 7.60
N ASN A 57 10.02 -6.38 8.36
CA ASN A 57 9.76 -6.17 9.78
C ASN A 57 8.71 -5.07 10.03
N ARG A 58 8.26 -4.39 8.97
CA ARG A 58 7.33 -3.27 8.99
C ARG A 58 7.93 -2.00 9.58
N ASN A 59 9.25 -1.87 9.55
CA ASN A 59 9.90 -0.58 9.75
C ASN A 59 9.59 0.29 8.54
N ARG A 60 9.32 1.58 8.79
CA ARG A 60 8.87 2.54 7.78
C ARG A 60 9.88 3.66 7.62
N VAL A 61 10.14 4.05 6.37
CA VAL A 61 10.85 5.28 6.02
C VAL A 61 10.05 6.06 4.99
N SER A 62 10.08 7.39 5.06
CA SER A 62 9.53 8.23 3.98
C SER A 62 10.50 8.25 2.81
N VAL A 63 9.99 8.12 1.59
CA VAL A 63 10.80 8.04 0.36
C VAL A 63 10.32 9.04 -0.68
N GLN A 64 11.17 9.32 -1.66
CA GLN A 64 10.84 10.05 -2.88
C GLN A 64 11.19 9.15 -4.06
N VAL A 65 10.38 9.21 -5.12
CA VAL A 65 10.72 8.56 -6.39
C VAL A 65 11.55 9.55 -7.19
N VAL A 66 12.72 9.10 -7.64
CA VAL A 66 13.60 9.87 -8.52
C VAL A 66 13.72 9.12 -9.84
N ASP A 67 13.71 9.87 -10.95
CA ASP A 67 13.99 9.32 -12.28
C ASP A 67 15.50 9.06 -12.47
N GLU A 68 15.87 8.56 -13.64
CA GLU A 68 17.27 8.24 -13.96
C GLU A 68 18.16 9.49 -14.05
N GLU A 69 17.57 10.68 -14.23
CA GLU A 69 18.27 11.96 -14.17
C GLU A 69 18.37 12.53 -12.74
N GLY A 70 17.84 11.83 -11.74
CA GLY A 70 17.88 12.23 -10.33
C GLY A 70 16.84 13.29 -9.95
N LYS A 71 15.87 13.57 -10.81
CA LYS A 71 14.78 14.51 -10.52
C LYS A 71 13.67 13.79 -9.77
N VAL A 72 13.12 14.45 -8.76
CA VAL A 72 11.95 13.95 -8.02
C VAL A 72 10.73 13.95 -8.93
N VAL A 73 10.11 12.77 -9.07
CA VAL A 73 8.90 12.56 -9.87
C VAL A 73 7.78 12.02 -9.00
N ASN A 74 6.55 12.35 -9.38
CA ASN A 74 5.36 11.78 -8.75
C ASN A 74 4.98 10.48 -9.48
N LEU A 75 4.56 9.47 -8.72
CA LEU A 75 3.94 8.30 -9.34
C LEU A 75 2.65 8.71 -10.08
N PRO A 76 2.31 8.08 -11.21
CA PRO A 76 1.09 8.36 -11.95
C PRO A 76 -0.13 8.33 -11.02
N ASP A 77 -1.03 9.29 -11.21
CA ASP A 77 -2.27 9.39 -10.46
C ASP A 77 -3.30 8.41 -11.05
N GLU A 78 -3.73 7.41 -10.26
CA GLU A 78 -4.73 6.43 -10.68
C GLU A 78 -6.11 7.06 -10.92
N SER A 79 -6.37 8.27 -10.42
CA SER A 79 -7.63 9.00 -10.65
C SER A 79 -7.71 9.67 -12.02
N LYS A 80 -6.62 9.65 -12.81
CA LYS A 80 -6.52 10.28 -14.14
C LYS A 80 -6.40 9.28 -15.29
N VAL A 81 -6.94 8.08 -15.10
CA VAL A 81 -7.08 7.12 -16.20
C VAL A 81 -8.31 7.55 -17.01
N ASP A 82 -8.07 8.08 -18.23
CA ASP A 82 -9.11 8.33 -19.23
C ASP A 82 -9.92 7.06 -19.56
#